data_AF-A0AAU8LZK5-F1
#
_entry.id   AF-A0AAU8LZK5-F1
#
_cell.length_a   1.000
_cell.length_b   1.000
_cell.length_c   1.000
_cell.angle_alpha   90.00
_cell.angle_beta   90.00
_cell.angle_gamma   90.00
#
_symmetry.space_group_name_H-M   'P 1'
#
loop_
_entity.id
_entity.type
_entity.pdbx_description
1 polymer ?
#
loop_
_entity_poly.entity_id
_entity_poly.type
_entity_poly.pdbx_seq_one_letter_code
_entity_poly.pdbx_strand_id
1 'polypeptide(L)'
;MKTKNQPNGLDFLHVIGLVFADLRFEWILSLCMVLALGAVFAPLFILLGLQGGIIGNMLDDLQKDPVSRLVLPKWETSLDDVWLADLRKQTAALIKSPTAFLLLDVEGKNDPVNALPTSNIDPLLKENHITLTSWQDELVLSTPLAKALGKKQGDSITLTLIRSTGQEERRPVDMKVSGVLPITASQDSKIWLDARLFKRLHQWRRGGAIPELGLPGGGTILTPEYDGIVTLLDKVPSDAEYRTMIGRGIGFSQLPERFDNEISSWGYPAEQQARLWKPIKSRVFEDNFTSLVNRHHEMGYQLETIPYIDNFKVTLRSDRKNIPLRLSCLLPKEKSKPPVATDSARHVWISQDDKIFFPYPEAELAFSTTTGEEKLIIPVRIHPSESVPQGSIATDPDFAGKMNAARRQNAMYDPQAGEFRPVEQGTRFFRAYAKTIDDLEKLVDVIREQGKKQASEALMEPVSRIAEVRNIRQLAGYMEKLYLLILAVSGVSGFFAILANVYAGIQRKRKDIAYLQLYGLHPVSLVLFPFIKSLVLVSAALASAFLAYEIFSYETDVLFKNVIGAADSLTRLDRKQIIYLIAGLYGTASLASLIAAVAVTRIEPGEYIRE
;
A
#
# COMPACT_ATOMS: atom_id res chain seq x y z
N MET A 1 -63.57 -0.99 59.66
CA MET A 1 -63.73 -0.83 58.20
C MET A 1 -63.39 0.60 57.84
N LYS A 2 -62.22 0.81 57.23
CA LYS A 2 -61.71 2.01 56.53
C LYS A 2 -61.88 3.39 57.20
N THR A 3 -60.92 3.76 58.05
CA THR A 3 -60.50 5.16 58.20
C THR A 3 -59.70 5.58 56.96
N LYS A 4 -60.06 6.74 56.46
CA LYS A 4 -59.71 7.36 55.18
C LYS A 4 -58.20 7.65 55.10
N ASN A 5 -57.51 7.02 54.15
CA ASN A 5 -56.18 7.43 53.67
C ASN A 5 -56.24 8.90 53.24
N GLN A 6 -55.54 9.78 53.95
CA GLN A 6 -55.07 11.07 53.43
C GLN A 6 -53.69 10.86 52.78
N PRO A 7 -53.35 11.61 51.73
CA PRO A 7 -52.37 11.20 50.73
C PRO A 7 -50.92 11.32 51.20
N ASN A 8 -50.13 10.32 50.81
CA ASN A 8 -48.69 10.14 50.98
C ASN A 8 -47.85 11.22 50.26
N GLY A 9 -47.95 12.47 50.69
CA GLY A 9 -47.22 13.59 50.09
C GLY A 9 -46.73 14.57 51.14
N LEU A 10 -45.94 14.12 52.12
CA LEU A 10 -45.03 15.02 52.83
C LEU A 10 -43.94 15.42 51.83
N ASP A 11 -44.30 16.41 51.03
CA ASP A 11 -43.60 17.13 49.98
C ASP A 11 -42.09 16.88 49.93
N PHE A 12 -41.69 16.15 48.89
CA PHE A 12 -40.30 16.04 48.42
C PHE A 12 -39.57 17.41 48.41
N LEU A 13 -40.31 18.49 48.13
CA LEU A 13 -39.83 19.88 48.19
C LEU A 13 -39.36 20.31 49.60
N HIS A 14 -40.05 19.91 50.66
CA HIS A 14 -39.65 20.22 52.03
C HIS A 14 -38.40 19.42 52.44
N VAL A 15 -38.26 18.17 51.97
CA VAL A 15 -37.02 17.38 52.19
C VAL A 15 -35.84 18.02 51.46
N ILE A 16 -36.03 18.49 50.23
CA ILE A 16 -35.00 19.23 49.48
C ILE A 16 -34.62 20.52 50.23
N GLY A 17 -35.60 21.30 50.69
CA GLY A 17 -35.35 22.52 51.47
C GLY A 17 -34.54 22.26 52.72
N LEU A 18 -34.86 21.17 53.45
CA LEU A 18 -34.11 20.73 54.62
C LEU A 18 -32.68 20.31 54.26
N VAL A 19 -32.47 19.61 53.14
CA VAL A 19 -31.13 19.23 52.66
C VAL A 19 -30.26 20.45 52.39
N PHE A 20 -30.79 21.47 51.72
CA PHE A 20 -30.02 22.70 51.46
C PHE A 20 -29.73 23.49 52.74
N ALA A 21 -30.68 23.56 53.67
CA ALA A 21 -30.46 24.15 54.98
C ALA A 21 -29.35 23.42 55.74
N ASP A 22 -29.36 22.09 55.69
CA ASP A 22 -28.36 21.23 56.33
C ASP A 22 -26.95 21.38 55.73
N LEU A 23 -26.86 21.41 54.40
CA LEU A 23 -25.61 21.65 53.67
C LEU A 23 -25.03 23.04 53.99
N ARG A 24 -25.89 24.05 54.16
CA ARG A 24 -25.49 25.41 54.54
C ARG A 24 -25.05 25.49 56.00
N PHE A 25 -25.72 24.77 56.90
CA PHE A 25 -25.34 24.71 58.31
C PHE A 25 -23.98 24.04 58.49
N GLU A 26 -23.76 22.88 57.85
CA GLU A 26 -22.48 22.16 57.84
C GLU A 26 -21.62 22.51 56.61
N TRP A 27 -21.49 23.80 56.24
CA TRP A 27 -20.86 24.20 54.98
C TRP A 27 -19.38 23.77 54.88
N ILE A 28 -18.63 23.76 55.99
CA ILE A 28 -17.22 23.34 56.01
C ILE A 28 -17.08 21.85 55.66
N LEU A 29 -17.91 21.01 56.27
CA LEU A 29 -17.92 19.56 56.01
C LEU A 29 -18.41 19.26 54.59
N SER A 30 -19.42 20.00 54.13
CA SER A 30 -19.95 19.89 52.77
C SER A 30 -18.89 20.28 51.73
N LEU A 31 -18.17 21.39 51.94
CA LEU A 31 -17.09 21.84 51.08
C LEU A 31 -15.93 20.84 51.05
N CYS A 32 -15.52 20.33 52.22
CA CYS A 32 -14.49 19.30 52.34
C CYS A 32 -14.86 18.05 51.54
N MET A 33 -16.11 17.60 51.64
CA MET A 33 -16.61 16.45 50.89
C MET A 33 -16.63 16.70 49.38
N VAL A 34 -17.09 17.87 48.94
CA VAL A 34 -17.10 18.27 47.53
C VAL A 34 -15.69 18.31 46.96
N LEU A 35 -14.72 18.85 47.71
CA LEU A 35 -13.32 18.89 47.30
C LEU A 35 -12.68 17.50 47.28
N ALA A 36 -12.95 16.65 48.27
CA ALA A 36 -12.43 15.29 48.32
C ALA A 36 -12.95 14.43 47.16
N LEU A 37 -14.27 14.45 46.91
CA LEU A 37 -14.85 13.75 45.76
C LEU A 37 -14.41 14.37 44.44
N GLY A 38 -14.35 15.71 44.36
CA GLY A 38 -13.84 16.42 43.19
C GLY A 38 -12.41 16.00 42.84
N ALA A 39 -11.53 15.87 43.83
CA ALA A 39 -10.15 15.40 43.67
C ALA A 39 -10.07 13.93 43.23
N VAL A 40 -11.04 13.08 43.59
CA VAL A 40 -11.14 11.69 43.13
C VAL A 40 -11.69 11.61 41.69
N PHE A 41 -12.65 12.48 41.34
CA PHE A 41 -13.30 12.46 40.02
C PHE A 41 -12.51 13.19 38.94
N ALA A 42 -11.82 14.28 39.27
CA ALA A 42 -11.09 15.09 38.28
C ALA A 42 -10.07 14.28 37.46
N PRO A 43 -9.23 13.41 38.06
CA PRO A 43 -8.31 12.57 37.29
C PRO A 43 -8.99 11.63 36.29
N LEU A 44 -10.23 11.18 36.56
CA LEU A 44 -10.98 10.34 35.64
C LEU A 44 -11.36 11.10 34.37
N PHE A 45 -11.87 12.33 34.52
CA PHE A 45 -12.20 13.19 33.38
C PHE A 45 -10.96 13.61 32.61
N ILE A 46 -9.88 13.99 33.32
CA ILE A 46 -8.60 14.37 32.71
C ILE A 46 -8.05 13.22 31.87
N LEU A 47 -7.96 12.01 32.43
CA LEU A 47 -7.40 10.87 31.71
C LEU A 47 -8.27 10.46 30.52
N LEU A 48 -9.60 10.44 30.70
CA LEU A 48 -10.54 10.13 29.63
C LEU A 48 -10.44 11.14 28.48
N GLY A 49 -10.32 12.43 28.81
CA GLY A 49 -10.15 13.50 27.83
C GLY A 49 -8.80 13.40 27.12
N LEU A 50 -7.71 13.15 27.85
CA LEU A 50 -6.38 13.00 27.27
C LEU A 50 -6.31 11.77 26.33
N GLN A 51 -6.87 10.64 26.76
CA GLN A 51 -6.94 9.44 25.94
C GLN A 51 -7.74 9.71 24.64
N GLY A 52 -8.92 10.34 24.76
CA GLY A 52 -9.75 10.68 23.61
C GLY A 52 -9.11 11.70 22.69
N GLY A 53 -8.35 12.67 23.23
CA GLY A 53 -7.66 13.70 22.47
C GLY A 53 -6.42 13.17 21.75
N ILE A 54 -5.45 12.59 22.48
CA ILE A 54 -4.20 12.09 21.88
C ILE A 54 -4.48 11.03 20.81
N ILE A 55 -5.26 10.01 21.18
CA ILE A 55 -5.50 8.86 20.29
C ILE A 55 -6.45 9.24 19.17
N GLY A 56 -7.48 10.04 19.50
CA GLY A 56 -8.41 10.58 18.51
C GLY A 56 -7.67 11.39 17.46
N ASN A 57 -6.78 12.30 17.86
CA ASN A 57 -6.01 13.12 16.93
C ASN A 57 -5.06 12.28 16.07
N MET A 58 -4.33 11.32 16.66
CA MET A 58 -3.47 10.41 15.89
C MET A 58 -4.27 9.61 14.84
N LEU A 59 -5.44 9.09 15.22
CA LEU A 59 -6.31 8.35 14.29
C LEU A 59 -6.94 9.28 13.25
N ASP A 60 -7.35 10.49 13.63
CA ASP A 60 -7.91 11.50 12.73
C ASP A 60 -6.86 11.95 11.70
N ASP A 61 -5.60 12.09 12.10
CA ASP A 61 -4.49 12.43 11.20
C ASP A 61 -4.22 11.30 10.19
N LEU A 62 -4.20 10.04 10.65
CA LEU A 62 -4.08 8.89 9.75
C LEU A 62 -5.29 8.73 8.83
N GLN A 63 -6.50 9.09 9.29
CA GLN A 63 -7.71 9.09 8.48
C GLN A 63 -7.66 10.16 7.38
N LYS A 64 -7.16 11.36 7.71
CA LYS A 64 -6.99 12.49 6.78
C LYS A 64 -5.88 12.28 5.77
N ASP A 65 -4.88 11.44 6.07
CA ASP A 65 -3.82 11.10 5.12
C ASP A 65 -4.24 9.94 4.18
N PRO A 66 -4.45 10.20 2.87
CA PRO A 66 -4.76 9.15 1.90
C PRO A 66 -3.71 8.03 1.86
N VAL A 67 -2.44 8.36 2.09
CA VAL A 67 -1.34 7.39 2.01
C VAL A 67 -1.41 6.39 3.15
N SER A 68 -1.92 6.79 4.30
CA SER A 68 -2.12 5.91 5.45
C SER A 68 -3.22 4.86 5.22
N ARG A 69 -4.17 5.14 4.32
CA ARG A 69 -5.24 4.21 3.90
C ARG A 69 -4.90 3.40 2.65
N LEU A 70 -3.69 3.53 2.12
CA LEU A 70 -3.26 2.89 0.88
C LEU A 70 -2.73 1.47 1.11
N VAL A 71 -3.13 0.55 0.22
CA VAL A 71 -2.60 -0.80 0.11
C VAL A 71 -2.15 -1.08 -1.32
N LEU A 72 -0.95 -1.63 -1.46
CA LEU A 72 -0.28 -1.95 -2.71
C LEU A 72 0.19 -3.41 -2.71
N PRO A 73 0.26 -4.10 -3.86
CA PRO A 73 1.03 -5.34 -3.94
C PRO A 73 2.53 -5.04 -3.77
N LYS A 74 3.29 -5.99 -3.21
CA LYS A 74 4.74 -5.82 -2.95
C LYS A 74 5.55 -5.70 -4.23
N TRP A 75 5.15 -6.46 -5.24
CA TRP A 75 5.75 -6.49 -6.59
C TRP A 75 4.66 -6.59 -7.64
N GLU A 76 5.04 -6.44 -8.91
CA GLU A 76 4.14 -6.66 -10.04
C GLU A 76 3.79 -8.14 -10.16
N THR A 77 2.50 -8.44 -10.31
CA THR A 77 2.01 -9.82 -10.39
C THR A 77 0.85 -9.90 -11.38
N SER A 78 0.50 -11.09 -11.87
CA SER A 78 -0.70 -11.24 -12.70
C SER A 78 -1.93 -11.04 -11.82
N LEU A 79 -2.86 -10.19 -12.23
CA LEU A 79 -4.07 -9.89 -11.46
C LEU A 79 -5.30 -10.25 -12.28
N ASP A 80 -6.20 -11.00 -11.64
CA ASP A 80 -7.50 -11.33 -12.20
C ASP A 80 -8.43 -10.11 -12.19
N ASP A 81 -8.98 -9.77 -13.35
CA ASP A 81 -9.89 -8.64 -13.50
C ASP A 81 -11.24 -8.84 -12.79
N VAL A 82 -11.70 -10.09 -12.64
CA VAL A 82 -12.92 -10.41 -11.89
C VAL A 82 -12.71 -10.09 -10.41
N TRP A 83 -11.62 -10.59 -9.83
CA TRP A 83 -11.25 -10.26 -8.47
C TRP A 83 -11.05 -8.74 -8.25
N LEU A 84 -10.39 -8.04 -9.19
CA LEU A 84 -10.24 -6.58 -9.09
C LEU A 84 -11.59 -5.85 -9.11
N ALA A 85 -12.60 -6.35 -9.82
CA ALA A 85 -13.94 -5.79 -9.81
C ALA A 85 -14.64 -5.96 -8.44
N ASP A 86 -14.41 -7.08 -7.76
CA ASP A 86 -14.92 -7.30 -6.40
C ASP A 86 -14.16 -6.49 -5.35
N LEU A 87 -12.83 -6.38 -5.49
CA LEU A 87 -12.00 -5.53 -4.63
C LEU A 87 -12.47 -4.07 -4.68
N ARG A 88 -12.82 -3.57 -5.87
CA ARG A 88 -13.32 -2.21 -6.07
C ARG A 88 -14.52 -1.88 -5.17
N LYS A 89 -15.41 -2.84 -4.89
CA LYS A 89 -16.61 -2.63 -4.04
C LYS A 89 -16.25 -2.40 -2.57
N GLN A 90 -15.12 -2.95 -2.13
CA GLN A 90 -14.65 -2.90 -0.75
C GLN A 90 -13.72 -1.69 -0.50
N THR A 91 -13.10 -1.15 -1.56
CA THR A 91 -12.23 0.03 -1.50
C THR A 91 -13.01 1.34 -1.67
N ALA A 92 -12.45 2.47 -1.19
CA ALA A 92 -12.89 3.80 -1.60
C ALA A 92 -12.50 4.11 -3.05
N ALA A 93 -11.30 3.68 -3.44
CA ALA A 93 -10.80 3.84 -4.79
C ALA A 93 -9.85 2.70 -5.14
N LEU A 94 -9.87 2.30 -6.41
CA LEU A 94 -8.97 1.32 -6.98
C LEU A 94 -8.41 1.85 -8.30
N ILE A 95 -7.11 2.15 -8.31
CA ILE A 95 -6.38 2.57 -9.50
C ILE A 95 -5.62 1.37 -10.04
N LYS A 96 -5.93 0.98 -11.27
CA LYS A 96 -5.28 -0.14 -11.95
C LYS A 96 -4.15 0.35 -12.82
N SER A 97 -3.10 -0.46 -12.96
CA SER A 97 -1.96 -0.13 -13.80
C SER A 97 -1.21 -1.36 -14.31
N PRO A 98 -0.58 -1.28 -15.49
CA PRO A 98 0.19 -2.39 -16.04
C PRO A 98 1.58 -2.55 -15.41
N THR A 99 2.06 -1.54 -14.66
CA THR A 99 3.35 -1.52 -13.96
C THR A 99 3.26 -0.57 -12.77
N ALA A 100 4.16 -0.70 -11.80
CA ALA A 100 4.17 0.13 -10.60
C ALA A 100 4.50 1.62 -10.89
N PHE A 101 5.40 1.89 -11.84
CA PHE A 101 5.81 3.24 -12.22
C PHE A 101 6.38 3.28 -13.64
N LEU A 102 6.47 4.48 -14.21
CA LEU A 102 7.24 4.75 -15.43
C LEU A 102 8.33 5.77 -15.10
N LEU A 103 9.57 5.53 -15.52
CA LEU A 103 10.63 6.54 -15.46
C LEU A 103 10.47 7.49 -16.65
N LEU A 104 10.26 8.78 -16.40
CA LEU A 104 10.11 9.80 -17.43
C LEU A 104 11.18 10.88 -17.28
N ASP A 105 11.77 11.30 -18.39
CA ASP A 105 12.73 12.40 -18.40
C ASP A 105 11.96 13.72 -18.41
N VAL A 106 12.40 14.66 -17.59
CA VAL A 106 11.76 15.96 -17.42
C VAL A 106 12.79 17.03 -17.74
N GLU A 107 12.44 17.97 -18.61
CA GLU A 107 13.32 19.08 -18.93
C GLU A 107 13.69 19.86 -17.66
N GLY A 108 14.98 20.16 -17.49
CA GLY A 108 15.52 20.82 -16.30
C GLY A 108 15.92 19.86 -15.16
N LYS A 109 15.83 18.55 -15.37
CA LYS A 109 16.33 17.53 -14.43
C LYS A 109 17.18 16.48 -15.15
N ASN A 110 18.32 16.13 -14.56
CA ASN A 110 19.25 15.15 -15.15
C ASN A 110 18.81 13.71 -14.92
N ASP A 111 18.15 13.44 -13.79
CA ASP A 111 17.72 12.10 -13.42
C ASP A 111 16.25 11.86 -13.81
N PRO A 112 15.91 10.70 -14.39
CA PRO A 112 14.54 10.33 -14.68
C PRO A 112 13.66 10.34 -13.42
N VAL A 113 12.40 10.73 -13.60
CA VAL A 113 11.43 10.88 -12.50
C VAL A 113 10.40 9.75 -12.54
N ASN A 114 10.05 9.23 -11.36
CA ASN A 114 8.98 8.25 -11.21
C ASN A 114 7.62 8.89 -11.48
N ALA A 115 6.98 8.46 -12.57
CA ALA A 115 5.59 8.72 -12.86
C ALA A 115 4.69 7.59 -12.32
N LEU A 116 3.57 7.97 -11.72
CA LEU A 116 2.58 7.08 -11.12
C LEU A 116 1.20 7.30 -11.79
N PRO A 117 0.39 6.24 -11.95
CA PRO A 117 -0.95 6.35 -12.52
C PRO A 117 -1.94 6.85 -11.46
N THR A 118 -2.78 7.85 -11.75
CA THR A 118 -3.84 8.39 -10.88
C THR A 118 -5.16 8.60 -11.65
N SER A 119 -6.22 9.04 -10.98
CA SER A 119 -7.48 9.46 -11.62
C SER A 119 -8.28 10.35 -10.69
N ASN A 120 -9.36 10.96 -11.16
CA ASN A 120 -10.22 11.81 -10.31
C ASN A 120 -10.96 11.07 -9.18
N ILE A 121 -10.97 9.72 -9.18
CA ILE A 121 -11.47 8.94 -8.04
C ILE A 121 -10.40 8.70 -6.97
N ASP A 122 -9.14 9.03 -7.24
CA ASP A 122 -8.01 8.87 -6.31
C ASP A 122 -8.18 9.84 -5.11
N PRO A 123 -8.30 9.34 -3.86
CA PRO A 123 -8.40 10.18 -2.68
C PRO A 123 -7.23 11.16 -2.56
N LEU A 124 -6.04 10.79 -3.08
CA LEU A 124 -4.87 11.66 -3.11
C LEU A 124 -5.13 12.98 -3.85
N LEU A 125 -5.89 12.95 -4.95
CA LEU A 125 -6.24 14.15 -5.72
C LEU A 125 -7.45 14.85 -5.11
N LYS A 126 -8.49 14.07 -4.79
CA LYS A 126 -9.78 14.59 -4.29
C LYS A 126 -9.64 15.37 -2.99
N GLU A 127 -8.88 14.83 -2.03
CA GLU A 127 -8.69 15.45 -0.70
C GLU A 127 -7.74 16.66 -0.76
N ASN A 128 -6.92 16.77 -1.81
CA ASN A 128 -6.10 17.95 -2.09
C ASN A 128 -6.75 18.94 -3.08
N HIS A 129 -8.04 18.75 -3.41
CA HIS A 129 -8.80 19.59 -4.34
C HIS A 129 -8.19 19.73 -5.75
N ILE A 130 -7.48 18.71 -6.20
CA ILE A 130 -6.91 18.65 -7.55
C ILE A 130 -7.84 17.84 -8.45
N THR A 131 -8.18 18.36 -9.62
CA THR A 131 -8.98 17.66 -10.63
C THR A 131 -8.22 17.67 -11.95
N LEU A 132 -8.11 16.50 -12.57
CA LEU A 132 -7.61 16.37 -13.94
C LEU A 132 -8.79 16.54 -14.90
N THR A 133 -8.75 17.62 -15.70
CA THR A 133 -9.82 17.95 -16.65
C THR A 133 -9.61 17.20 -17.96
N SER A 134 -8.35 17.11 -18.38
CA SER A 134 -7.93 16.34 -19.54
C SER A 134 -7.05 15.17 -19.11
N TRP A 135 -7.17 14.06 -19.83
CA TRP A 135 -6.34 12.89 -19.59
C TRP A 135 -5.05 12.88 -20.40
N GLN A 136 -4.86 13.80 -21.36
CA GLN A 136 -3.79 13.73 -22.37
C GLN A 136 -2.61 14.68 -22.07
N ASP A 137 -2.91 15.87 -21.59
CA ASP A 137 -2.00 17.03 -21.51
C ASP A 137 -1.90 17.59 -20.08
N GLU A 138 -2.35 16.84 -19.08
CA GLU A 138 -2.31 17.26 -17.68
C GLU A 138 -1.56 16.28 -16.80
N LEU A 139 -0.87 16.82 -15.79
CA LEU A 139 -0.17 16.05 -14.77
C LEU A 139 -0.19 16.75 -13.41
N VAL A 140 0.18 15.99 -12.38
CA VAL A 140 0.31 16.49 -11.01
C VAL A 140 1.75 16.26 -10.55
N LEU A 141 2.34 17.26 -9.89
CA LEU A 141 3.73 17.20 -9.42
C LEU A 141 3.80 17.00 -7.91
N SER A 142 4.87 16.37 -7.42
CA SER A 142 5.21 16.45 -6.00
C SER A 142 5.82 17.82 -5.67
N THR A 143 5.64 18.29 -4.43
CA THR A 143 6.26 19.54 -3.95
C THR A 143 7.78 19.59 -4.19
N PRO A 144 8.57 18.54 -3.88
CA PRO A 144 10.01 18.52 -4.17
C PRO A 144 10.34 18.75 -5.65
N LEU A 145 9.58 18.15 -6.57
CA LEU A 145 9.80 18.28 -8.01
C LEU A 145 9.38 19.66 -8.51
N ALA A 146 8.22 20.15 -8.10
CA ALA A 146 7.73 21.49 -8.44
C ALA A 146 8.73 22.57 -7.98
N LYS A 147 9.27 22.43 -6.77
CA LYS A 147 10.30 23.34 -6.23
C LYS A 147 11.61 23.26 -7.00
N ALA A 148 12.07 22.05 -7.34
CA ALA A 148 13.31 21.87 -8.11
C ALA A 148 13.22 22.49 -9.51
N LEU A 149 12.04 22.43 -10.14
CA LEU A 149 11.80 22.98 -11.49
C LEU A 149 11.33 24.45 -11.46
N GLY A 150 11.05 25.01 -10.29
CA GLY A 150 10.47 26.35 -10.15
C GLY A 150 9.05 26.48 -10.72
N LYS A 151 8.28 25.39 -10.76
CA LYS A 151 6.95 25.29 -11.39
C LYS A 151 5.82 25.31 -10.35
N LYS A 152 4.66 25.79 -10.76
CA LYS A 152 3.42 25.87 -9.96
C LYS A 152 2.23 25.34 -10.75
N GLN A 153 1.08 25.23 -10.09
CA GLN A 153 -0.18 24.92 -10.75
C GLN A 153 -0.47 25.94 -11.86
N GLY A 154 -0.84 25.44 -13.05
CA GLY A 154 -1.10 26.23 -14.24
C GLY A 154 0.07 26.33 -15.21
N ASP A 155 1.30 26.08 -14.76
CA ASP A 155 2.49 26.12 -15.61
C ASP A 155 2.56 24.91 -16.55
N SER A 156 3.36 25.03 -17.61
CA SER A 156 3.70 23.91 -18.49
C SER A 156 5.09 23.35 -18.18
N ILE A 157 5.22 22.04 -18.33
CA ILE A 157 6.48 21.30 -18.29
C ILE A 157 6.60 20.40 -19.52
N THR A 158 7.81 20.19 -19.99
CA THR A 158 8.09 19.33 -21.13
C THR A 158 8.66 18.00 -20.65
N LEU A 159 7.96 16.91 -20.96
CA LEU A 159 8.41 15.54 -20.73
C LEU A 159 9.11 15.04 -21.99
N THR A 160 10.30 14.46 -21.84
CA THR A 160 10.97 13.78 -22.96
C THR A 160 10.61 12.30 -22.89
N LEU A 161 9.73 11.88 -23.82
CA LEU A 161 9.35 10.49 -23.95
C LEU A 161 10.40 9.75 -24.78
N ILE A 162 11.03 8.77 -24.16
CA ILE A 162 12.02 7.90 -24.81
C ILE A 162 11.42 6.51 -25.03
N ARG A 163 11.60 5.99 -26.23
CA ARG A 163 11.30 4.61 -26.63
C ARG A 163 12.44 4.06 -27.47
N SER A 164 12.72 2.76 -27.31
CA SER A 164 13.59 2.01 -28.23
C SER A 164 12.81 0.85 -28.82
N THR A 165 12.50 0.90 -30.11
CA THR A 165 11.84 -0.15 -30.90
C THR A 165 12.72 -0.52 -32.11
N GLY A 166 14.03 -0.58 -31.90
CA GLY A 166 15.05 -0.76 -32.94
C GLY A 166 15.86 0.52 -33.22
N GLN A 167 15.21 1.68 -33.18
CA GLN A 167 15.88 2.99 -33.11
C GLN A 167 15.37 3.76 -31.88
N GLU A 168 16.26 4.52 -31.24
CA GLU A 168 15.90 5.35 -30.11
C GLU A 168 15.11 6.58 -30.61
N GLU A 169 13.84 6.64 -30.24
CA GLU A 169 12.97 7.78 -30.53
C GLU A 169 12.82 8.61 -29.27
N ARG A 170 13.17 9.90 -29.37
CA ARG A 170 12.92 10.91 -28.34
C ARG A 170 11.85 11.87 -28.83
N ARG A 171 10.76 12.01 -28.07
CA ARG A 171 9.65 12.92 -28.39
C ARG A 171 9.37 13.82 -27.19
N PRO A 172 9.60 15.14 -27.29
CA PRO A 172 9.15 16.08 -26.27
C PRO A 172 7.61 16.18 -26.32
N VAL A 173 6.98 16.17 -25.15
CA VAL A 173 5.53 16.35 -24.97
C VAL A 173 5.31 17.36 -23.87
N ASP A 174 4.61 18.44 -24.21
CA ASP A 174 4.26 19.49 -23.27
C ASP A 174 3.02 19.09 -22.47
N MET A 175 3.11 19.30 -21.16
CA MET A 175 2.08 18.92 -20.19
C MET A 175 1.83 20.08 -19.24
N LYS A 176 0.57 20.33 -18.92
CA LYS A 176 0.14 21.33 -17.96
C LYS A 176 0.11 20.76 -16.54
N VAL A 177 0.58 21.53 -15.58
CA VAL A 177 0.55 21.20 -14.16
C VAL A 177 -0.84 21.52 -13.59
N SER A 178 -1.69 20.51 -13.42
CA SER A 178 -3.04 20.68 -12.86
C SER A 178 -3.03 20.86 -11.34
N GLY A 179 -1.95 20.48 -10.67
CA GLY A 179 -1.78 20.69 -9.24
C GLY A 179 -0.40 20.25 -8.74
N VAL A 180 -0.10 20.64 -7.50
CA VAL A 180 1.10 20.22 -6.78
C VAL A 180 0.68 19.56 -5.47
N LEU A 181 1.05 18.29 -5.29
CA LEU A 181 0.76 17.53 -4.09
C LEU A 181 1.72 17.89 -2.95
N PRO A 182 1.23 17.94 -1.70
CA PRO A 182 2.03 18.27 -0.54
C PRO A 182 3.11 17.22 -0.25
N ILE A 183 4.09 17.57 0.58
CA ILE A 183 5.19 16.67 0.96
C ILE A 183 4.72 15.41 1.72
N THR A 184 3.52 15.46 2.33
CA THR A 184 2.86 14.31 2.98
C THR A 184 2.51 13.22 1.97
N ALA A 185 2.20 13.58 0.72
CA ALA A 185 1.91 12.64 -0.35
C ALA A 185 3.17 11.88 -0.81
N SER A 186 4.29 12.59 -0.96
CA SER A 186 5.60 12.00 -1.25
C SER A 186 6.74 12.96 -0.95
N GLN A 187 7.77 12.46 -0.28
CA GLN A 187 9.02 13.18 -0.04
C GLN A 187 9.96 13.17 -1.25
N ASP A 188 9.72 12.31 -2.24
CA ASP A 188 10.53 12.20 -3.44
C ASP A 188 10.00 13.09 -4.58
N SER A 189 10.85 13.32 -5.59
CA SER A 189 10.39 13.86 -6.88
C SER A 189 9.54 12.82 -7.61
N LYS A 190 8.24 13.08 -7.78
CA LYS A 190 7.30 12.19 -8.48
C LYS A 190 6.32 12.99 -9.33
N ILE A 191 5.80 12.31 -10.36
CA ILE A 191 4.73 12.81 -11.22
C ILE A 191 3.53 11.86 -11.08
N TRP A 192 2.31 12.38 -11.07
CA TRP A 192 1.11 11.58 -11.26
C TRP A 192 0.46 11.93 -12.59
N LEU A 193 0.16 10.90 -13.38
CA LEU A 193 -0.48 10.99 -14.69
C LEU A 193 -1.83 10.31 -14.64
N ASP A 194 -2.82 10.77 -15.43
CA ASP A 194 -4.07 10.02 -15.58
C ASP A 194 -3.77 8.56 -15.98
N ALA A 195 -4.44 7.61 -15.34
CA ALA A 195 -4.18 6.18 -15.51
C ALA A 195 -4.35 5.73 -16.97
N ARG A 196 -5.19 6.42 -17.75
CA ARG A 196 -5.34 6.19 -19.20
C ARG A 196 -4.07 6.59 -19.93
N LEU A 197 -3.57 7.81 -19.73
CA LEU A 197 -2.31 8.25 -20.33
C LEU A 197 -1.14 7.38 -19.89
N PHE A 198 -1.05 7.06 -18.60
CA PHE A 198 -0.03 6.15 -18.09
C PHE A 198 -0.04 4.80 -18.81
N LYS A 199 -1.23 4.19 -18.98
CA LYS A 199 -1.38 2.94 -19.73
C LYS A 199 -0.97 3.13 -21.21
N ARG A 200 -1.40 4.22 -21.85
CA ARG A 200 -1.07 4.52 -23.25
C ARG A 200 0.44 4.74 -23.44
N LEU A 201 1.11 5.47 -22.56
CA LEU A 201 2.57 5.64 -22.58
C LEU A 201 3.31 4.31 -22.39
N HIS A 202 2.81 3.45 -21.49
CA HIS A 202 3.34 2.10 -21.29
C HIS A 202 3.20 1.22 -22.55
N GLN A 203 2.07 1.35 -23.27
CA GLN A 203 1.84 0.69 -24.56
C GLN A 203 2.72 1.28 -25.67
N TRP A 204 2.85 2.61 -25.71
CA TRP A 204 3.66 3.31 -26.70
C TRP A 204 5.11 2.89 -26.60
N ARG A 205 5.69 2.83 -25.40
CA ARG A 205 7.04 2.31 -25.16
C ARG A 205 7.30 0.90 -25.69
N ARG A 206 6.24 0.13 -25.96
CA ARG A 206 6.31 -1.23 -26.55
C ARG A 206 5.93 -1.28 -28.04
N GLY A 207 5.93 -0.14 -28.73
CA GLY A 207 5.65 -0.06 -30.17
C GLY A 207 4.22 0.34 -30.53
N GLY A 208 3.33 0.47 -29.56
CA GLY A 208 1.98 1.00 -29.78
C GLY A 208 1.97 2.45 -30.28
N ALA A 209 0.87 2.87 -30.90
CA ALA A 209 0.63 4.26 -31.28
C ALA A 209 -0.20 5.00 -30.21
N ILE A 210 0.01 6.31 -30.06
CA ILE A 210 -0.91 7.22 -29.37
C ILE A 210 -1.28 8.33 -30.36
N PRO A 211 -2.22 8.08 -31.28
CA PRO A 211 -2.61 9.07 -32.29
C PRO A 211 -3.07 10.39 -31.67
N GLU A 212 -3.66 10.32 -30.48
CA GLU A 212 -4.18 11.48 -29.75
C GLU A 212 -3.10 12.48 -29.34
N LEU A 213 -1.85 12.02 -29.15
CA LEU A 213 -0.69 12.86 -28.85
C LEU A 213 0.20 13.09 -30.07
N GLY A 214 -0.26 12.72 -31.28
CA GLY A 214 0.55 12.77 -32.48
C GLY A 214 1.75 11.81 -32.45
N LEU A 215 1.71 10.79 -31.59
CA LEU A 215 2.78 9.81 -31.42
C LEU A 215 2.50 8.58 -32.30
N PRO A 216 3.23 8.41 -33.42
CA PRO A 216 3.01 7.27 -34.31
C PRO A 216 3.40 5.96 -33.64
N GLY A 217 2.75 4.88 -34.07
CA GLY A 217 3.18 3.54 -33.73
C GLY A 217 4.51 3.25 -34.42
N GLY A 218 5.46 2.66 -33.68
CA GLY A 218 6.76 2.28 -34.24
C GLY A 218 6.71 0.95 -34.99
N GLY A 219 5.51 0.37 -35.16
CA GLY A 219 5.33 -1.05 -35.42
C GLY A 219 5.64 -1.86 -34.16
N THR A 220 4.75 -2.76 -33.77
CA THR A 220 5.01 -3.75 -32.73
C THR A 220 5.87 -4.88 -33.29
N ILE A 221 7.04 -4.54 -33.83
CA ILE A 221 8.03 -5.53 -34.23
C ILE A 221 8.93 -5.71 -33.02
N LEU A 222 8.94 -6.93 -32.47
CA LEU A 222 9.90 -7.29 -31.44
C LEU A 222 11.31 -7.10 -31.98
N THR A 223 12.10 -6.29 -31.30
CA THR A 223 13.54 -6.18 -31.59
C THR A 223 14.20 -7.50 -31.21
N PRO A 224 15.07 -8.07 -32.07
CA PRO A 224 15.83 -9.28 -31.74
C PRO A 224 16.64 -9.10 -30.44
N GLU A 225 16.52 -10.07 -29.52
CA GLU A 225 17.27 -10.08 -28.25
C GLU A 225 18.18 -11.32 -28.15
N TYR A 226 19.43 -11.10 -27.78
CA TYR A 226 20.42 -12.16 -27.64
C TYR A 226 20.96 -12.27 -26.20
N ASP A 227 21.44 -13.46 -25.84
CA ASP A 227 22.02 -13.77 -24.53
C ASP A 227 23.54 -13.58 -24.50
N GLY A 228 24.16 -13.45 -25.67
CA GLY A 228 25.57 -13.15 -25.80
C GLY A 228 25.99 -12.92 -27.25
N ILE A 229 27.28 -12.66 -27.43
CA ILE A 229 27.94 -12.57 -28.73
C ILE A 229 29.12 -13.53 -28.74
N VAL A 230 29.17 -14.44 -29.71
CA VAL A 230 30.38 -15.22 -29.98
C VAL A 230 31.22 -14.44 -30.99
N THR A 231 32.49 -14.25 -30.67
CA THR A 231 33.49 -13.64 -31.54
C THR A 231 34.43 -14.71 -32.05
N LEU A 232 34.62 -14.78 -33.36
CA LEU A 232 35.58 -15.65 -34.04
C LEU A 232 36.81 -14.83 -34.38
N LEU A 233 37.96 -15.22 -33.83
CA LEU A 233 39.20 -14.47 -33.90
C LEU A 233 40.30 -15.34 -34.51
N ASP A 234 41.09 -14.75 -35.42
CA ASP A 234 42.31 -15.38 -35.94
C ASP A 234 43.43 -15.39 -34.88
N LYS A 235 43.43 -14.34 -34.04
CA LYS A 235 44.36 -14.19 -32.91
C LYS A 235 43.59 -13.65 -31.71
N VAL A 236 43.72 -14.32 -30.57
CA VAL A 236 43.04 -13.91 -29.34
C VAL A 236 43.79 -12.76 -28.65
N PRO A 237 43.11 -11.63 -28.35
CA PRO A 237 43.61 -10.60 -27.46
C PRO A 237 44.01 -11.14 -26.09
N SER A 238 45.00 -10.49 -25.47
CA SER A 238 45.36 -10.74 -24.07
C SER A 238 44.30 -10.20 -23.11
N ASP A 239 44.26 -10.74 -21.89
CA ASP A 239 43.35 -10.27 -20.84
C ASP A 239 43.48 -8.77 -20.55
N ALA A 240 44.68 -8.20 -20.69
CA ALA A 240 44.93 -6.77 -20.51
C ALA A 240 44.27 -5.92 -21.61
N GLU A 241 44.30 -6.40 -22.86
CA GLU A 241 43.65 -5.74 -24.00
C GLU A 241 42.13 -5.81 -23.85
N TYR A 242 41.57 -6.97 -23.47
CA TYR A 242 40.14 -7.09 -23.19
C TYR A 242 39.68 -6.16 -22.06
N ARG A 243 40.44 -6.06 -20.96
CA ARG A 243 40.13 -5.12 -19.87
C ARG A 243 40.16 -3.67 -20.35
N THR A 244 41.05 -3.33 -21.27
CA THR A 244 41.13 -2.00 -21.87
C THR A 244 39.90 -1.70 -22.73
N MET A 245 39.45 -2.67 -23.53
CA MET A 245 38.21 -2.54 -24.31
C MET A 245 37.00 -2.35 -23.40
N ILE A 246 36.86 -3.17 -22.36
CA ILE A 246 35.78 -3.06 -21.36
C ILE A 246 35.78 -1.67 -20.71
N GLY A 247 36.94 -1.18 -20.27
CA GLY A 247 37.07 0.15 -19.64
C GLY A 247 36.73 1.33 -20.57
N ARG A 248 36.79 1.13 -21.88
CA ARG A 248 36.39 2.13 -22.89
C ARG A 248 34.94 2.01 -23.34
N GLY A 249 34.15 1.11 -22.73
CA GLY A 249 32.73 0.94 -22.99
C GLY A 249 32.45 0.18 -24.28
N ILE A 250 32.38 -1.15 -24.19
CA ILE A 250 31.92 -2.05 -25.26
C ILE A 250 30.54 -2.66 -24.98
N GLY A 251 29.90 -2.26 -23.88
CA GLY A 251 28.61 -2.81 -23.43
C GLY A 251 28.69 -4.12 -22.62
N PHE A 252 29.90 -4.59 -22.29
CA PHE A 252 30.14 -5.78 -21.47
C PHE A 252 31.01 -5.44 -20.25
N SER A 253 30.79 -6.14 -19.14
CA SER A 253 31.51 -5.94 -17.87
C SER A 253 32.40 -7.11 -17.46
N GLN A 254 32.36 -8.22 -18.19
CA GLN A 254 33.14 -9.44 -17.94
C GLN A 254 34.04 -9.77 -19.12
N LEU A 255 35.14 -10.47 -18.82
CA LEU A 255 36.00 -11.06 -19.84
C LEU A 255 35.24 -12.16 -20.60
N PRO A 256 35.50 -12.34 -21.90
CA PRO A 256 34.83 -13.38 -22.66
C PRO A 256 35.31 -14.78 -22.29
N GLU A 257 34.40 -15.74 -22.36
CA GLU A 257 34.67 -17.15 -22.07
C GLU A 257 35.16 -17.90 -23.31
N ARG A 258 35.93 -18.96 -23.12
CA ARG A 258 36.42 -19.80 -24.22
C ARG A 258 35.28 -20.66 -24.77
N PHE A 259 35.06 -20.61 -26.09
CA PHE A 259 33.91 -21.27 -26.74
C PHE A 259 34.29 -22.21 -27.90
N ASP A 260 35.58 -22.56 -28.03
CA ASP A 260 36.14 -23.31 -29.18
C ASP A 260 35.52 -24.71 -29.37
N ASN A 261 35.19 -25.41 -28.28
CA ASN A 261 34.68 -26.79 -28.35
C ASN A 261 33.25 -26.85 -28.93
N GLU A 262 32.42 -25.87 -28.60
CA GLU A 262 31.02 -25.83 -29.04
C GLU A 262 30.93 -25.37 -30.50
N ILE A 263 31.75 -24.39 -30.93
CA ILE A 263 31.74 -23.91 -32.32
C ILE A 263 32.23 -24.96 -33.32
N SER A 264 33.14 -25.85 -32.90
CA SER A 264 33.62 -26.95 -33.71
C SER A 264 32.50 -27.93 -34.08
N SER A 265 31.52 -28.10 -33.19
CA SER A 265 30.32 -28.91 -33.46
C SER A 265 29.34 -28.27 -34.45
N TRP A 266 29.56 -27.00 -34.80
CA TRP A 266 28.71 -26.20 -35.67
C TRP A 266 29.26 -26.05 -37.10
N GLY A 267 30.31 -26.80 -37.45
CA GLY A 267 30.89 -26.83 -38.80
C GLY A 267 31.81 -25.65 -39.14
N TYR A 268 32.25 -24.88 -38.15
CA TYR A 268 33.25 -23.82 -38.34
C TYR A 268 34.68 -24.40 -38.34
N PRO A 269 35.62 -23.79 -39.10
CA PRO A 269 37.01 -24.27 -39.14
C PRO A 269 37.64 -24.25 -37.76
N ALA A 270 38.33 -25.33 -37.38
CA ALA A 270 39.01 -25.46 -36.09
C ALA A 270 40.17 -24.44 -35.90
N GLU A 271 40.53 -23.69 -36.94
CA GLU A 271 41.59 -22.69 -36.93
C GLU A 271 41.15 -21.37 -36.26
N GLN A 272 39.84 -21.08 -36.19
CA GLN A 272 39.32 -19.87 -35.57
C GLN A 272 39.10 -20.07 -34.06
N GLN A 273 39.55 -19.10 -33.25
CA GLN A 273 39.39 -19.13 -31.79
C GLN A 273 38.12 -18.38 -31.40
N ALA A 274 37.18 -19.07 -30.76
CA ALA A 274 35.87 -18.55 -30.38
C ALA A 274 35.83 -18.03 -28.94
N ARG A 275 35.28 -16.84 -28.76
CA ARG A 275 35.15 -16.16 -27.46
C ARG A 275 33.72 -15.67 -27.24
N LEU A 276 33.09 -16.11 -26.16
CA LEU A 276 31.71 -15.82 -25.83
C LEU A 276 31.61 -14.64 -24.84
N TRP A 277 30.92 -13.60 -25.27
CA TRP A 277 30.62 -12.42 -24.46
C TRP A 277 29.20 -12.54 -23.90
N LYS A 278 29.07 -12.66 -22.58
CA LYS A 278 27.78 -12.68 -21.87
C LYS A 278 27.61 -11.43 -20.99
N PRO A 279 26.46 -10.74 -21.06
CA PRO A 279 26.17 -9.65 -20.14
C PRO A 279 25.66 -10.16 -18.78
N ILE A 280 25.89 -9.40 -17.71
CA ILE A 280 25.32 -9.69 -16.39
C ILE A 280 23.94 -9.04 -16.29
N LYS A 281 22.87 -9.85 -16.19
CA LYS A 281 21.47 -9.38 -16.00
C LYS A 281 21.03 -8.30 -17.01
N SER A 282 21.64 -8.26 -18.20
CA SER A 282 21.28 -7.36 -19.30
C SER A 282 21.05 -8.18 -20.57
N ARG A 283 20.72 -7.51 -21.67
CA ARG A 283 20.43 -8.10 -22.98
C ARG A 283 21.42 -7.57 -24.01
N VAL A 284 21.68 -8.37 -25.02
CA VAL A 284 22.46 -7.97 -26.19
C VAL A 284 21.51 -7.58 -27.31
N PHE A 285 21.72 -6.39 -27.85
CA PHE A 285 21.03 -5.85 -29.03
C PHE A 285 22.03 -5.61 -30.16
N GLU A 286 21.54 -5.23 -31.34
CA GLU A 286 22.36 -5.00 -32.54
C GLU A 286 23.51 -4.00 -32.32
N ASP A 287 23.27 -2.91 -31.57
CA ASP A 287 24.29 -1.90 -31.23
C ASP A 287 25.50 -2.48 -30.47
N ASN A 288 25.30 -3.55 -29.70
CA ASN A 288 26.39 -4.21 -28.98
C ASN A 288 27.34 -4.94 -29.93
N PHE A 289 26.85 -5.50 -31.04
CA PHE A 289 27.68 -6.13 -32.07
C PHE A 289 28.57 -5.10 -32.74
N THR A 290 27.99 -3.98 -33.18
CA THR A 290 28.73 -2.88 -33.82
C THR A 290 29.79 -2.30 -32.90
N SER A 291 29.43 -2.06 -31.62
CA SER A 291 30.38 -1.55 -30.62
C SER A 291 31.53 -2.52 -30.37
N LEU A 292 31.26 -3.82 -30.31
CA LEU A 292 32.27 -4.85 -30.09
C LEU A 292 33.24 -4.95 -31.28
N VAL A 293 32.71 -5.00 -32.51
CA VAL A 293 33.51 -5.05 -33.75
C VAL A 293 34.41 -3.84 -33.87
N ASN A 294 33.85 -2.62 -33.73
CA ASN A 294 34.60 -1.38 -33.86
C ASN A 294 35.79 -1.32 -32.89
N ARG A 295 35.60 -1.79 -31.65
CA ARG A 295 36.62 -1.75 -30.60
C ARG A 295 37.75 -2.76 -30.82
N HIS A 296 37.44 -3.93 -31.36
CA HIS A 296 38.46 -4.89 -31.75
C HIS A 296 39.24 -4.40 -32.98
N HIS A 297 38.54 -3.78 -33.94
CA HIS A 297 39.17 -3.20 -35.13
C HIS A 297 40.10 -2.02 -34.77
N GLU A 298 39.71 -1.15 -33.83
CA GLU A 298 40.57 -0.09 -33.27
C GLU A 298 41.89 -0.63 -32.68
N MET A 299 41.90 -1.88 -32.21
CA MET A 299 43.06 -2.55 -31.64
C MET A 299 43.77 -3.50 -32.63
N GLY A 300 43.38 -3.48 -33.91
CA GLY A 300 44.02 -4.24 -34.98
C GLY A 300 43.59 -5.70 -35.10
N TYR A 301 42.47 -6.09 -34.49
CA TYR A 301 41.90 -7.44 -34.60
C TYR A 301 40.80 -7.48 -35.64
N GLN A 302 40.83 -8.49 -36.51
CA GLN A 302 39.71 -8.86 -37.39
C GLN A 302 38.88 -9.93 -36.69
N LEU A 303 37.56 -9.81 -36.76
CA LEU A 303 36.66 -10.79 -36.17
C LEU A 303 35.35 -10.93 -36.94
N GLU A 304 34.75 -12.10 -36.84
CA GLU A 304 33.37 -12.38 -37.24
C GLU A 304 32.52 -12.53 -35.96
N THR A 305 31.33 -11.93 -35.91
CA THR A 305 30.41 -12.06 -34.76
C THR A 305 29.25 -12.98 -35.08
N ILE A 306 28.90 -13.83 -34.13
CA ILE A 306 27.73 -14.72 -34.20
C ILE A 306 26.84 -14.45 -32.98
N PRO A 307 25.53 -14.21 -33.17
CA PRO A 307 24.60 -14.05 -32.05
C PRO A 307 24.46 -15.35 -31.26
N TYR A 308 24.41 -15.23 -29.94
CA TYR A 308 24.24 -16.38 -29.05
C TYR A 308 22.96 -16.26 -28.23
N ILE A 309 22.22 -17.36 -28.13
CA ILE A 309 21.02 -17.51 -27.31
C ILE A 309 21.20 -18.78 -26.49
N ASP A 310 20.90 -18.72 -25.20
CA ASP A 310 20.96 -19.89 -24.34
C ASP A 310 19.95 -20.95 -24.83
N ASN A 311 20.37 -22.22 -24.82
CA ASN A 311 19.55 -23.33 -25.29
C ASN A 311 18.19 -23.36 -24.59
N PHE A 312 17.10 -23.11 -25.32
CA PHE A 312 15.73 -23.33 -24.84
C PHE A 312 15.01 -24.38 -25.68
N LYS A 313 14.08 -25.10 -25.03
CA LYS A 313 13.37 -26.22 -25.63
C LYS A 313 12.34 -25.71 -26.64
N VAL A 314 12.38 -26.26 -27.84
CA VAL A 314 11.40 -26.03 -28.89
C VAL A 314 10.85 -27.38 -29.34
N THR A 315 9.61 -27.44 -29.79
CA THR A 315 8.97 -28.66 -30.29
C THR A 315 8.57 -28.44 -31.73
N LEU A 316 9.06 -29.28 -32.62
CA LEU A 316 8.59 -29.31 -34.00
C LEU A 316 7.44 -30.33 -34.09
N ARG A 317 6.28 -29.87 -34.54
CA ARG A 317 5.07 -30.69 -34.69
C ARG A 317 4.85 -30.99 -36.17
N SER A 318 4.60 -32.25 -36.46
CA SER A 318 4.23 -32.77 -37.77
C SER A 318 3.11 -33.80 -37.58
N ASP A 319 2.35 -34.09 -38.64
CA ASP A 319 1.17 -34.97 -38.62
C ASP A 319 1.38 -36.35 -37.98
N ARG A 320 2.63 -36.81 -37.84
CA ARG A 320 2.97 -38.13 -37.31
C ARG A 320 3.54 -38.13 -35.88
N LYS A 321 4.25 -37.09 -35.43
CA LYS A 321 4.91 -37.02 -34.10
C LYS A 321 5.25 -35.58 -33.69
N ASN A 322 5.33 -35.36 -32.36
CA ASN A 322 5.93 -34.16 -31.77
C ASN A 322 7.37 -34.48 -31.36
N ILE A 323 8.35 -33.73 -31.87
CA ILE A 323 9.76 -33.96 -31.56
C ILE A 323 10.31 -32.76 -30.79
N PRO A 324 10.73 -32.96 -29.53
CA PRO A 324 11.43 -31.92 -28.78
C PRO A 324 12.85 -31.76 -29.35
N LEU A 325 13.17 -30.55 -29.79
CA LEU A 325 14.47 -30.16 -30.32
C LEU A 325 15.04 -29.01 -29.48
N ARG A 326 16.35 -28.81 -29.55
CA ARG A 326 17.01 -27.63 -28.96
C ARG A 326 17.21 -26.58 -30.05
N LEU A 327 16.76 -25.34 -29.82
CA LEU A 327 17.07 -24.25 -30.74
C LEU A 327 18.57 -23.93 -30.63
N SER A 328 19.25 -23.98 -31.77
CA SER A 328 20.63 -23.54 -31.93
C SER A 328 20.63 -22.40 -32.94
N CYS A 329 21.15 -21.24 -32.53
CA CYS A 329 21.03 -20.00 -33.32
C CYS A 329 22.12 -19.89 -34.38
N LEU A 330 22.20 -20.86 -35.28
CA LEU A 330 23.23 -20.93 -36.30
C LEU A 330 22.64 -21.10 -37.67
N LEU A 331 23.01 -20.22 -38.58
CA LEU A 331 22.86 -20.48 -39.99
C LEU A 331 24.00 -21.39 -40.45
N PRO A 332 23.72 -22.50 -41.16
CA PRO A 332 24.72 -23.23 -41.93
C PRO A 332 25.37 -22.29 -42.97
N LYS A 333 26.71 -22.23 -43.02
CA LYS A 333 27.47 -21.36 -43.94
C LYS A 333 27.24 -21.68 -45.44
N GLU A 334 26.58 -22.78 -45.79
CA GLU A 334 26.45 -23.22 -47.20
C GLU A 334 25.37 -22.52 -48.03
N LYS A 335 24.38 -21.81 -47.47
CA LYS A 335 23.39 -21.06 -48.27
C LYS A 335 22.89 -19.80 -47.55
N SER A 336 23.74 -18.78 -47.50
CA SER A 336 23.41 -17.41 -47.03
C SER A 336 22.46 -16.63 -47.95
N LYS A 337 21.63 -17.32 -48.74
CA LYS A 337 20.48 -16.72 -49.43
C LYS A 337 19.26 -17.61 -49.17
N PRO A 338 18.23 -17.13 -48.45
CA PRO A 338 16.94 -17.79 -48.48
C PRO A 338 16.48 -17.88 -49.95
N PRO A 339 15.80 -18.97 -50.37
CA PRO A 339 15.13 -18.97 -51.67
C PRO A 339 14.22 -17.74 -51.75
N VAL A 340 14.19 -17.07 -52.91
CA VAL A 340 13.51 -15.78 -53.15
C VAL A 340 12.19 -15.68 -52.39
N ALA A 341 12.11 -14.68 -51.50
CA ALA A 341 10.97 -14.39 -50.64
C ALA A 341 9.72 -14.11 -51.48
N THR A 342 8.99 -15.16 -51.78
CA THR A 342 7.65 -15.09 -52.40
C THR A 342 6.59 -15.71 -51.49
N ASP A 343 7.00 -16.19 -50.31
CA ASP A 343 6.18 -16.94 -49.36
C ASP A 343 6.37 -16.40 -47.95
N SER A 344 5.28 -16.30 -47.18
CA SER A 344 5.24 -15.73 -45.82
C SER A 344 5.74 -16.70 -44.74
N ALA A 345 6.07 -17.94 -45.10
CA ALA A 345 6.53 -18.98 -44.17
C ALA A 345 8.00 -18.78 -43.73
N ARG A 346 8.29 -18.92 -42.43
CA ARG A 346 9.64 -18.82 -41.87
C ARG A 346 10.45 -20.10 -42.14
N HIS A 347 11.74 -19.96 -42.42
CA HIS A 347 12.61 -21.07 -42.82
C HIS A 347 13.47 -21.57 -41.65
N VAL A 348 13.54 -22.90 -41.52
CA VAL A 348 14.21 -23.56 -40.40
C VAL A 348 14.96 -24.79 -40.90
N TRP A 349 16.16 -25.03 -40.36
CA TRP A 349 17.05 -26.12 -40.75
C TRP A 349 17.16 -27.18 -39.66
N ILE A 350 17.19 -28.46 -40.06
CA ILE A 350 17.33 -29.62 -39.17
C ILE A 350 18.45 -30.56 -39.67
N SER A 351 18.91 -31.47 -38.80
CA SER A 351 19.86 -32.53 -39.20
C SER A 351 19.29 -33.43 -40.32
N GLN A 352 20.17 -33.95 -41.18
CA GLN A 352 19.83 -34.99 -42.16
C GLN A 352 19.21 -36.24 -41.50
N ASP A 353 19.67 -36.60 -40.30
CA ASP A 353 19.15 -37.77 -39.58
C ASP A 353 17.71 -37.54 -39.10
N ASP A 354 17.38 -36.30 -38.75
CA ASP A 354 16.06 -35.93 -38.25
C ASP A 354 15.02 -35.78 -39.38
N LYS A 355 15.47 -35.70 -40.65
CA LYS A 355 14.60 -35.64 -41.84
C LYS A 355 13.60 -36.78 -41.91
N ILE A 356 13.97 -37.96 -41.41
CA ILE A 356 13.12 -39.17 -41.41
C ILE A 356 11.79 -38.92 -40.69
N PHE A 357 11.78 -38.01 -39.72
CA PHE A 357 10.60 -37.68 -38.96
C PHE A 357 9.69 -36.64 -39.62
N PHE A 358 10.17 -35.95 -40.67
CA PHE A 358 9.48 -34.85 -41.34
C PHE A 358 9.42 -35.09 -42.86
N PRO A 359 8.47 -35.94 -43.33
CA PRO A 359 8.37 -36.31 -44.74
C PRO A 359 7.87 -35.17 -45.65
N TYR A 360 7.24 -34.15 -45.06
CA TYR A 360 6.78 -32.95 -45.75
C TYR A 360 7.57 -31.72 -45.26
N PRO A 361 7.77 -30.71 -46.13
CA PRO A 361 8.54 -29.52 -45.78
C PRO A 361 7.81 -28.58 -44.81
N GLU A 362 6.49 -28.71 -44.65
CA GLU A 362 5.69 -27.84 -43.77
C GLU A 362 5.54 -28.45 -42.37
N ALA A 363 5.75 -27.62 -41.34
CA ALA A 363 5.61 -28.03 -39.95
C ALA A 363 5.25 -26.84 -39.05
N GLU A 364 4.90 -27.15 -37.81
CA GLU A 364 4.67 -26.13 -36.78
C GLU A 364 5.78 -26.15 -35.73
N LEU A 365 6.48 -25.03 -35.59
CA LEU A 365 7.45 -24.81 -34.54
C LEU A 365 6.75 -24.26 -33.30
N ALA A 366 6.98 -24.87 -32.14
CA ALA A 366 6.30 -24.46 -30.94
C ALA A 366 7.17 -24.41 -29.68
N PHE A 367 7.08 -23.32 -28.91
CA PHE A 367 7.82 -23.12 -27.67
C PHE A 367 6.97 -22.40 -26.62
N SER A 368 7.35 -22.55 -25.35
CA SER A 368 6.67 -21.91 -24.23
C SER A 368 7.35 -20.60 -23.85
N THR A 369 6.56 -19.61 -23.45
CA THR A 369 7.08 -18.38 -22.86
C THR A 369 7.63 -18.61 -21.45
N THR A 370 8.34 -17.64 -20.88
CA THR A 370 8.93 -17.77 -19.53
C THR A 370 7.90 -17.97 -18.41
N THR A 371 6.64 -17.59 -18.63
CA THR A 371 5.56 -17.79 -17.65
C THR A 371 4.89 -19.16 -17.74
N GLY A 372 5.27 -20.01 -18.71
CA GLY A 372 4.84 -21.41 -18.80
C GLY A 372 3.41 -21.65 -19.30
N GLU A 373 2.59 -20.60 -19.44
CA GLU A 373 1.14 -20.73 -19.69
C GLU A 373 0.73 -20.69 -21.17
N GLU A 374 1.60 -20.24 -22.09
CA GLU A 374 1.26 -20.14 -23.52
C GLU A 374 2.29 -20.84 -24.42
N LYS A 375 1.79 -21.68 -25.33
CA LYS A 375 2.58 -22.33 -26.37
C LYS A 375 2.45 -21.52 -27.65
N LEU A 376 3.50 -20.80 -28.02
CA LEU A 376 3.59 -20.16 -29.33
C LEU A 376 3.68 -21.23 -30.40
N ILE A 377 2.94 -21.05 -31.50
CA ILE A 377 2.92 -21.98 -32.64
C ILE A 377 3.20 -21.15 -33.88
N ILE A 378 4.22 -21.55 -34.63
CA ILE A 378 4.71 -20.81 -35.79
C ILE A 378 4.76 -21.76 -36.98
N PRO A 379 4.07 -21.48 -38.09
CA PRO A 379 4.23 -22.24 -39.32
C PRO A 379 5.64 -22.01 -39.88
N VAL A 380 6.36 -23.10 -40.10
CA VAL A 380 7.74 -23.09 -40.61
C VAL A 380 7.90 -24.06 -41.77
N ARG A 381 8.86 -23.76 -42.64
CA ARG A 381 9.37 -24.71 -43.65
C ARG A 381 10.71 -25.27 -43.24
N ILE A 382 10.80 -26.59 -43.25
CA ILE A 382 11.96 -27.37 -42.82
C ILE A 382 12.89 -27.64 -44.01
N HIS A 383 14.20 -27.45 -43.78
CA HIS A 383 15.26 -27.75 -44.73
C HIS A 383 16.32 -28.65 -44.06
N PRO A 384 16.60 -29.86 -44.60
CA PRO A 384 17.67 -30.69 -44.03
C PRO A 384 19.06 -30.13 -44.37
N SER A 385 19.99 -30.18 -43.41
CA SER A 385 21.36 -29.70 -43.55
C SER A 385 22.34 -30.61 -42.79
N GLU A 386 23.53 -30.81 -43.35
CA GLU A 386 24.62 -31.57 -42.71
C GLU A 386 25.33 -30.77 -41.60
N SER A 387 25.21 -29.44 -41.60
CA SER A 387 25.85 -28.56 -40.62
C SER A 387 25.05 -28.43 -39.31
N VAL A 388 23.86 -29.03 -39.23
CA VAL A 388 22.99 -28.96 -38.05
C VAL A 388 23.11 -30.28 -37.26
N PRO A 389 23.56 -30.24 -35.99
CA PRO A 389 23.65 -31.44 -35.16
C PRO A 389 22.29 -32.11 -34.93
N GLN A 390 22.29 -33.43 -34.77
CA GLN A 390 21.08 -34.18 -34.44
C GLN A 390 20.41 -33.66 -33.16
N GLY A 391 19.08 -33.53 -33.17
CA GLY A 391 18.31 -33.01 -32.03
C GLY A 391 18.35 -31.49 -31.87
N SER A 392 18.94 -30.78 -32.84
CA SER A 392 19.04 -29.31 -32.86
C SER A 392 18.31 -28.73 -34.07
N ILE A 393 17.93 -27.46 -33.95
CA ILE A 393 17.23 -26.74 -35.00
C ILE A 393 17.85 -25.35 -35.21
N ALA A 394 18.11 -25.02 -36.46
CA ALA A 394 18.83 -23.83 -36.91
C ALA A 394 17.90 -22.86 -37.63
N THR A 395 18.08 -21.55 -37.44
CA THR A 395 17.30 -20.53 -38.14
C THR A 395 18.07 -19.21 -38.24
N ASP A 396 17.52 -18.24 -38.97
CA ASP A 396 18.19 -16.96 -39.17
C ASP A 396 18.32 -16.15 -37.86
N PRO A 397 19.40 -15.36 -37.70
CA PRO A 397 19.65 -14.56 -36.50
C PRO A 397 18.54 -13.61 -36.09
N ASP A 398 17.83 -13.00 -37.06
CA ASP A 398 16.74 -12.08 -36.78
C ASP A 398 15.57 -12.84 -36.15
N PHE A 399 15.13 -13.92 -36.78
CA PHE A 399 14.04 -14.75 -36.30
C PHE A 399 14.39 -15.45 -34.98
N ALA A 400 15.61 -15.95 -34.81
CA ALA A 400 16.08 -16.52 -33.55
C ALA A 400 16.05 -15.50 -32.40
N GLY A 401 16.55 -14.28 -32.65
CA GLY A 401 16.52 -13.20 -31.67
C GLY A 401 15.09 -12.74 -31.35
N LYS A 402 14.20 -12.68 -32.34
CA LYS A 402 12.77 -12.41 -32.17
C LYS A 402 12.05 -13.50 -31.37
N MET A 403 12.38 -14.78 -31.61
CA MET A 403 11.85 -15.89 -30.81
C MET A 403 12.27 -15.77 -29.34
N ASN A 404 13.54 -15.42 -29.07
CA ASN A 404 14.02 -15.22 -27.70
C ASN A 404 13.37 -13.99 -27.03
N ALA A 405 13.21 -12.89 -27.77
CA ALA A 405 12.49 -11.71 -27.31
C ALA A 405 11.01 -12.05 -27.02
N ALA A 406 10.34 -12.77 -27.93
CA ALA A 406 8.95 -13.20 -27.77
C ALA A 406 8.73 -14.11 -26.55
N ARG A 407 9.66 -15.05 -26.32
CA ARG A 407 9.67 -15.94 -25.16
C ARG A 407 9.71 -15.18 -23.84
N ARG A 408 10.50 -14.09 -23.78
CA ARG A 408 10.71 -13.27 -22.57
C ARG A 408 9.65 -12.20 -22.36
N GLN A 409 9.14 -11.63 -23.45
CA GLN A 409 8.17 -10.55 -23.41
C GLN A 409 6.71 -11.05 -23.43
N ASN A 410 6.48 -12.37 -23.45
CA ASN A 410 5.17 -13.01 -23.62
C ASN A 410 4.45 -12.43 -24.85
N ALA A 411 5.07 -12.55 -26.02
CA ALA A 411 4.47 -12.11 -27.27
C ALA A 411 3.70 -13.23 -27.95
N MET A 412 2.71 -12.86 -28.77
CA MET A 412 1.99 -13.73 -29.69
C MET A 412 2.60 -13.68 -31.09
N TYR A 413 2.52 -14.77 -31.84
CA TYR A 413 2.85 -14.78 -33.25
C TYR A 413 1.60 -14.48 -34.08
N ASP A 414 1.65 -13.50 -34.98
CA ASP A 414 0.59 -13.23 -35.96
C ASP A 414 0.90 -13.98 -37.27
N PRO A 415 0.17 -15.06 -37.61
CA PRO A 415 0.44 -15.84 -38.81
C PRO A 415 0.20 -15.08 -40.12
N GLN A 416 -0.65 -14.06 -40.13
CA GLN A 416 -0.95 -13.26 -41.33
C GLN A 416 0.14 -12.23 -41.60
N ALA A 417 0.67 -11.62 -40.54
CA ALA A 417 1.76 -10.65 -40.64
C ALA A 417 3.16 -11.30 -40.65
N GLY A 418 3.27 -12.56 -40.24
CA GLY A 418 4.55 -13.28 -40.14
C GLY A 418 5.48 -12.75 -39.05
N GLU A 419 4.95 -11.99 -38.08
CA GLU A 419 5.73 -11.24 -37.07
C GLU A 419 5.22 -11.51 -35.66
N PHE A 420 6.10 -11.35 -34.66
CA PHE A 420 5.74 -11.44 -33.26
C PHE A 420 5.25 -10.10 -32.73
N ARG A 421 4.12 -10.11 -32.01
CA ARG A 421 3.54 -8.93 -31.35
C ARG A 421 3.47 -9.14 -29.84
N PRO A 422 3.93 -8.19 -29.01
CA PRO A 422 3.77 -8.30 -27.57
C PRO A 422 2.29 -8.43 -27.20
N VAL A 423 1.96 -9.36 -26.30
CA VAL A 423 0.60 -9.46 -25.76
C VAL A 423 0.35 -8.25 -24.86
N GLU A 424 -0.85 -7.66 -24.94
CA GLU A 424 -1.28 -6.67 -23.97
C GLU A 424 -1.28 -7.32 -22.59
N GLN A 425 -0.26 -7.01 -21.78
CA GLN A 425 -0.27 -7.40 -20.38
C GLN A 425 -1.42 -6.66 -19.70
N GLY A 426 -2.30 -7.42 -19.06
CA GLY A 426 -3.42 -6.90 -18.29
C GLY A 426 -2.96 -6.08 -17.08
N THR A 427 -3.84 -5.90 -16.11
CA THR A 427 -3.46 -5.21 -14.88
C THR A 427 -2.41 -6.04 -14.12
N ARG A 428 -1.25 -5.44 -13.79
CA ARG A 428 -0.21 -6.12 -12.99
C ARG A 428 0.12 -5.44 -11.67
N PHE A 429 -0.43 -4.26 -11.47
CA PHE A 429 -0.26 -3.47 -10.27
C PHE A 429 -1.53 -2.68 -9.98
N PHE A 430 -1.78 -2.38 -8.71
CA PHE A 430 -2.92 -1.55 -8.32
C PHE A 430 -2.62 -0.70 -7.08
N ARG A 431 -3.39 0.38 -6.93
CA ARG A 431 -3.45 1.19 -5.71
C ARG A 431 -4.86 1.13 -5.16
N ALA A 432 -5.03 0.47 -4.02
CA ALA A 432 -6.31 0.28 -3.35
C ALA A 432 -6.36 1.13 -2.08
N TYR A 433 -7.41 1.93 -1.93
CA TYR A 433 -7.61 2.78 -0.76
C TYR A 433 -8.72 2.22 0.11
N ALA A 434 -8.46 2.02 1.41
CA ALA A 434 -9.50 1.72 2.38
C ALA A 434 -10.46 2.92 2.54
N LYS A 435 -11.73 2.64 2.83
CA LYS A 435 -12.75 3.69 3.00
C LYS A 435 -12.45 4.52 4.24
N THR A 436 -12.15 3.84 5.34
CA THR A 436 -11.63 4.42 6.57
C THR A 436 -10.34 3.74 6.97
N ILE A 437 -9.60 4.35 7.89
CA ILE A 437 -8.45 3.73 8.53
C ILE A 437 -8.85 2.45 9.27
N ASP A 438 -10.11 2.36 9.71
CA ASP A 438 -10.61 1.18 10.39
C ASP A 438 -10.79 -0.03 9.47
N ASP A 439 -11.13 0.23 8.20
CA ASP A 439 -11.28 -0.80 7.17
C ASP A 439 -9.93 -1.28 6.60
N LEU A 440 -8.81 -0.63 6.96
CA LEU A 440 -7.49 -0.93 6.40
C LEU A 440 -7.07 -2.38 6.68
N GLU A 441 -7.25 -2.85 7.92
CA GLU A 441 -6.87 -4.22 8.30
C GLU A 441 -7.65 -5.26 7.50
N LYS A 442 -8.96 -5.05 7.38
CA LYS A 442 -9.83 -5.91 6.59
C LYS A 442 -9.43 -5.93 5.11
N LEU A 443 -9.08 -4.78 4.54
CA LEU A 443 -8.63 -4.70 3.15
C LEU A 443 -7.31 -5.46 2.94
N VAL A 444 -6.36 -5.32 3.86
CA VAL A 444 -5.08 -6.04 3.83
C VAL A 444 -5.32 -7.55 3.91
N ASP A 445 -6.22 -8.01 4.78
CA ASP A 445 -6.53 -9.43 4.93
C ASP A 445 -7.19 -10.02 3.67
N VAL A 446 -8.14 -9.30 3.06
CA VAL A 446 -8.76 -9.72 1.79
C VAL A 446 -7.72 -9.89 0.67
N ILE A 447 -6.77 -8.97 0.57
CA ILE A 447 -5.68 -9.04 -0.43
C ILE A 447 -4.74 -10.22 -0.12
N ARG A 448 -4.39 -10.42 1.15
CA ARG A 448 -3.54 -11.53 1.59
C ARG A 448 -4.18 -12.89 1.35
N GLU A 449 -5.48 -13.03 1.60
CA GLU A 449 -6.22 -14.26 1.28
C GLU A 449 -6.21 -14.56 -0.21
N GLN A 450 -6.35 -13.54 -1.07
CA GLN A 450 -6.22 -13.74 -2.51
C GLN A 450 -4.81 -14.18 -2.89
N GLY A 451 -3.77 -13.58 -2.29
CA GLY A 451 -2.39 -14.00 -2.48
C GLY A 451 -2.15 -15.46 -2.13
N LYS A 452 -2.77 -15.96 -1.06
CA LYS A 452 -2.74 -17.39 -0.71
C LYS A 452 -3.41 -18.27 -1.74
N LYS A 453 -4.57 -17.88 -2.27
CA LYS A 453 -5.31 -18.65 -3.30
C LYS A 453 -4.54 -18.74 -4.62
N GLN A 454 -3.84 -17.68 -5.00
CA GLN A 454 -3.09 -17.59 -6.25
C GLN A 454 -1.60 -17.95 -6.11
N ALA A 455 -1.16 -18.37 -4.92
CA ALA A 455 0.26 -18.58 -4.59
C ALA A 455 1.16 -17.38 -5.01
N SER A 456 0.61 -16.16 -4.97
CA SER A 456 1.31 -14.93 -5.36
C SER A 456 1.94 -14.28 -4.15
N GLU A 457 3.26 -14.42 -4.01
CA GLU A 457 4.03 -13.81 -2.92
C GLU A 457 3.83 -12.28 -2.85
N ALA A 458 3.60 -11.62 -4.01
CA ALA A 458 3.36 -10.18 -4.09
C ALA A 458 2.10 -9.72 -3.34
N LEU A 459 1.09 -10.58 -3.22
CA LEU A 459 -0.18 -10.28 -2.54
C LEU A 459 -0.22 -10.83 -1.11
N MET A 460 0.63 -11.79 -0.74
CA MET A 460 0.70 -12.32 0.64
C MET A 460 1.25 -11.29 1.64
N GLU A 461 2.16 -10.44 1.18
CA GLU A 461 2.78 -9.37 1.97
C GLU A 461 2.57 -7.99 1.31
N PRO A 462 1.33 -7.49 1.23
CA PRO A 462 1.06 -6.22 0.59
C PRO A 462 1.68 -5.06 1.40
N VAL A 463 2.10 -4.02 0.69
CA VAL A 463 2.68 -2.81 1.28
C VAL A 463 1.54 -1.91 1.77
N SER A 464 1.56 -1.56 3.06
CA SER A 464 0.60 -0.68 3.71
C SER A 464 1.17 -0.12 5.02
N ARG A 465 0.54 0.91 5.60
CA ARG A 465 0.87 1.44 6.94
C ARG A 465 0.14 0.73 8.09
N ILE A 466 -0.31 -0.51 7.89
CA ILE A 466 -1.09 -1.24 8.90
C ILE A 466 -0.37 -1.41 10.24
N ALA A 467 0.97 -1.52 10.22
CA ALA A 467 1.76 -1.65 11.44
C ALA A 467 1.65 -0.39 12.33
N GLU A 468 1.65 0.79 11.73
CA GLU A 468 1.50 2.07 12.44
C GLU A 468 0.11 2.16 13.10
N VAL A 469 -0.95 1.85 12.33
CA VAL A 469 -2.33 1.79 12.85
C VAL A 469 -2.46 0.80 14.00
N ARG A 470 -1.86 -0.40 13.87
CA ARG A 470 -1.88 -1.42 14.92
C ARG A 470 -1.17 -0.97 16.18
N ASN A 471 -0.02 -0.30 16.05
CA ASN A 471 0.72 0.21 17.21
C ASN A 471 -0.09 1.27 17.97
N ILE A 472 -0.73 2.21 17.26
CA ILE A 472 -1.59 3.22 17.88
C ILE A 472 -2.80 2.57 18.57
N ARG A 473 -3.43 1.58 17.93
CA ARG A 473 -4.55 0.82 18.53
C ARG A 473 -4.13 0.01 19.75
N GLN A 474 -2.95 -0.60 19.74
CA GLN A 474 -2.42 -1.31 20.90
C GLN A 474 -2.17 -0.34 22.06
N LEU A 475 -1.58 0.83 21.78
CA LEU A 475 -1.41 1.88 22.77
C LEU A 475 -2.77 2.33 23.34
N ALA A 476 -3.79 2.45 22.49
CA ALA A 476 -5.16 2.75 22.92
C ALA A 476 -5.74 1.70 23.86
N GLY A 477 -5.57 0.43 23.55
CA GLY A 477 -6.00 -0.66 24.43
C GLY A 477 -5.26 -0.68 25.77
N TYR A 478 -3.99 -0.29 25.83
CA TYR A 478 -3.27 -0.15 27.10
C TYR A 478 -3.78 1.03 27.93
N MET A 479 -4.04 2.17 27.31
CA MET A 479 -4.60 3.34 27.99
C MET A 479 -6.00 3.07 28.53
N GLU A 480 -6.84 2.35 27.76
CA GLU A 480 -8.17 1.93 28.22
C GLU A 480 -8.09 1.03 29.46
N LYS A 481 -7.14 0.07 29.48
CA LYS A 481 -6.93 -0.80 30.65
C LYS A 481 -6.47 -0.02 31.88
N LEU A 482 -5.56 0.95 31.71
CA LEU A 482 -5.12 1.82 32.81
C LEU A 482 -6.28 2.69 33.31
N TYR A 483 -7.07 3.26 32.41
CA TYR A 483 -8.27 4.02 32.76
C TYR A 483 -9.25 3.17 33.57
N LEU A 484 -9.53 1.92 33.16
CA LEU A 484 -10.40 1.01 33.91
C LEU A 484 -9.88 0.71 35.31
N LEU A 485 -8.56 0.58 35.49
CA LEU A 485 -7.96 0.37 36.81
C LEU A 485 -8.15 1.58 37.72
N ILE A 486 -7.90 2.79 37.20
CA ILE A 486 -8.09 4.03 37.96
C ILE A 486 -9.57 4.27 38.25
N LEU A 487 -10.46 3.97 37.30
CA LEU A 487 -11.90 4.01 37.48
C LEU A 487 -12.36 3.07 38.60
N ALA A 488 -11.82 1.85 38.65
CA ALA A 488 -12.12 0.90 39.72
C ALA A 488 -11.66 1.41 41.09
N VAL A 489 -10.41 1.88 41.19
CA VAL A 489 -9.87 2.43 42.45
C VAL A 489 -10.66 3.65 42.91
N SER A 490 -10.91 4.59 42.00
CA SER A 490 -11.67 5.83 42.28
C SER A 490 -13.13 5.53 42.62
N GLY A 491 -13.73 4.52 41.99
CA GLY A 491 -15.06 4.05 42.30
C GLY A 491 -15.17 3.49 43.72
N VAL A 492 -14.19 2.67 44.14
CA VAL A 492 -14.11 2.14 45.51
C VAL A 492 -13.86 3.26 46.52
N SER A 493 -12.90 4.16 46.25
CA SER A 493 -12.62 5.31 47.12
C SER A 493 -13.82 6.24 47.26
N GLY A 494 -14.48 6.58 46.16
CA GLY A 494 -15.69 7.40 46.16
C GLY A 494 -16.84 6.74 46.92
N PHE A 495 -17.04 5.43 46.74
CA PHE A 495 -18.03 4.66 47.48
C PHE A 495 -17.81 4.76 49.00
N PHE A 496 -16.59 4.49 49.47
CA PHE A 496 -16.28 4.56 50.90
C PHE A 496 -16.32 5.98 51.47
N ALA A 497 -15.89 6.99 50.70
CA ALA A 497 -15.99 8.38 51.11
C ALA A 497 -17.45 8.76 51.36
N ILE A 498 -18.36 8.45 50.43
CA ILE A 498 -19.79 8.75 50.54
C ILE A 498 -20.40 7.97 51.72
N LEU A 499 -20.10 6.68 51.83
CA LEU A 499 -20.57 5.84 52.91
C LEU A 499 -20.17 6.40 54.28
N ALA A 500 -18.90 6.75 54.46
CA ALA A 500 -18.36 7.31 55.70
C ALA A 500 -18.98 8.67 56.03
N ASN A 501 -19.13 9.55 55.03
CA ASN A 501 -19.73 10.87 55.23
C ASN A 501 -21.21 10.78 55.64
N VAL A 502 -21.99 9.92 54.97
CA VAL A 502 -23.41 9.71 55.31
C VAL A 502 -23.53 9.09 56.70
N TYR A 503 -22.76 8.04 56.99
CA TYR A 503 -22.80 7.35 58.28
C TYR A 503 -22.41 8.28 59.45
N ALA A 504 -21.32 9.05 59.30
CA ALA A 504 -20.89 10.03 60.30
C ALA A 504 -21.93 11.15 60.49
N GLY A 505 -22.58 11.59 59.41
CA GLY A 505 -23.67 12.58 59.48
C GLY A 505 -24.86 12.08 60.29
N ILE A 506 -25.26 10.82 60.10
CA ILE A 506 -26.34 10.18 60.88
C ILE A 506 -25.95 10.10 62.36
N GLN A 507 -24.72 9.71 62.68
CA GLN A 507 -24.27 9.63 64.07
C GLN A 507 -24.26 11.00 64.76
N ARG A 508 -23.76 12.05 64.09
CA ARG A 508 -23.75 13.42 64.65
C ARG A 508 -25.15 13.96 64.93
N LYS A 509 -26.14 13.51 64.16
CA LYS A 509 -27.54 13.97 64.24
C LYS A 509 -28.49 12.94 64.82
N ARG A 510 -27.96 11.92 65.52
CA ARG A 510 -28.78 10.81 66.08
C ARG A 510 -29.89 11.34 67.00
N LYS A 511 -29.61 12.35 67.82
CA LYS A 511 -30.59 13.00 68.71
C LYS A 511 -31.68 13.75 67.93
N ASP A 512 -31.29 14.58 66.97
CA ASP A 512 -32.23 15.34 66.13
C ASP A 512 -33.14 14.40 65.32
N ILE A 513 -32.59 13.31 64.77
CA ILE A 513 -33.34 12.28 64.04
C ILE A 513 -34.33 11.56 64.95
N ALA A 514 -33.96 11.24 66.19
CA ALA A 514 -34.86 10.61 67.16
C ALA A 514 -36.02 11.55 67.54
N TYR A 515 -35.76 12.85 67.72
CA TYR A 515 -36.84 13.83 67.94
C TYR A 515 -37.78 13.93 66.73
N LEU A 516 -37.24 13.98 65.51
CA LEU A 516 -38.04 14.02 64.29
C LEU A 516 -38.95 12.78 64.14
N GLN A 517 -38.45 11.58 64.51
CA GLN A 517 -39.27 10.36 64.57
C GLN A 517 -40.43 10.48 65.55
N LEU A 518 -40.22 11.10 66.73
CA LEU A 518 -41.27 11.33 67.73
C LEU A 518 -42.32 12.35 67.29
N TYR A 519 -41.93 13.34 66.48
CA TYR A 519 -42.85 14.28 65.84
C TYR A 519 -43.68 13.65 64.70
N GLY A 520 -43.52 12.35 64.42
CA GLY A 520 -44.34 11.61 63.46
C GLY A 520 -43.84 11.62 62.02
N LEU A 521 -42.56 11.95 61.78
CA LEU A 521 -41.97 11.84 60.43
C LEU A 521 -41.93 10.40 59.93
N HIS A 522 -42.32 10.23 58.67
CA HIS A 522 -42.36 8.91 58.04
C HIS A 522 -40.94 8.33 57.84
N PRO A 523 -40.71 7.02 58.08
CA PRO A 523 -39.39 6.38 57.96
C PRO A 523 -38.71 6.57 56.60
N VAL A 524 -39.51 6.62 55.53
CA VAL A 524 -39.02 6.85 54.15
C VAL A 524 -38.38 8.24 54.01
N SER A 525 -38.95 9.28 54.61
CA SER A 525 -38.41 10.64 54.54
C SER A 525 -37.05 10.76 55.24
N LEU A 526 -36.84 9.97 56.30
CA LEU A 526 -35.58 9.91 57.04
C LEU A 526 -34.46 9.20 56.27
N VAL A 527 -34.80 8.26 55.38
CA VAL A 527 -33.85 7.62 54.44
C VAL A 527 -33.62 8.48 53.20
N LEU A 528 -34.65 9.17 52.72
CA LEU A 528 -34.58 10.04 51.54
C LEU A 528 -33.68 11.28 51.79
N PHE A 529 -33.68 11.81 53.02
CA PHE A 529 -32.88 12.96 53.40
C PHE A 529 -31.36 12.78 53.15
N PRO A 530 -30.67 11.77 53.72
CA PRO A 530 -29.25 11.55 53.46
C PRO A 530 -28.96 11.16 52.01
N PHE A 531 -29.91 10.47 51.36
CA PHE A 531 -29.81 10.10 49.94
C PHE A 531 -29.75 11.33 49.03
N ILE A 532 -30.72 12.25 49.14
CA ILE A 532 -30.74 13.49 48.36
C ILE A 532 -29.51 14.34 48.68
N LYS A 533 -29.11 14.44 49.97
CA LYS A 533 -27.89 15.16 50.37
C LYS A 533 -26.64 14.60 49.66
N SER A 534 -26.48 13.28 49.61
CA SER A 534 -25.37 12.64 48.91
C SER A 534 -25.37 12.95 47.42
N LEU A 535 -26.54 12.96 46.79
CA LEU A 535 -26.69 13.26 45.37
C LEU A 535 -26.29 14.70 45.07
N VAL A 536 -26.70 15.66 45.89
CA VAL A 536 -26.32 17.08 45.77
C VAL A 536 -24.81 17.26 45.94
N LEU A 537 -24.19 16.58 46.91
CA LEU A 537 -22.74 16.62 47.12
C LEU A 537 -21.97 16.03 45.92
N VAL A 538 -22.45 14.92 45.35
CA VAL A 538 -21.87 14.32 44.15
C VAL A 538 -22.03 15.23 42.94
N SER A 539 -23.20 15.86 42.75
CA SER A 539 -23.40 16.85 41.68
C SER A 539 -22.42 18.03 41.80
N ALA A 540 -22.23 18.55 43.01
CA ALA A 540 -21.28 19.63 43.26
C ALA A 540 -19.82 19.17 43.05
N ALA A 541 -19.48 17.94 43.43
CA ALA A 541 -18.16 17.34 43.18
C ALA A 541 -17.91 17.07 41.68
N LEU A 542 -18.93 16.67 40.93
CA LEU A 542 -18.84 16.54 39.48
C LEU A 542 -18.61 17.91 38.84
N ALA A 543 -19.33 18.95 39.29
CA ALA A 543 -19.13 20.30 38.80
C ALA A 543 -17.71 20.82 39.10
N SER A 544 -17.16 20.54 40.29
CA SER A 544 -15.77 20.89 40.61
C SER A 544 -14.75 20.10 39.79
N ALA A 545 -15.01 18.81 39.53
CA ALA A 545 -14.16 17.98 38.68
C ALA A 545 -14.18 18.42 37.21
N PHE A 546 -15.34 18.80 36.68
CA PHE A 546 -15.46 19.39 35.34
C PHE A 546 -14.73 20.73 35.24
N LEU A 547 -14.85 21.59 36.26
CA LEU A 547 -14.10 22.84 36.30
C LEU A 547 -12.59 22.59 36.29
N ALA A 548 -12.12 21.61 37.07
CA ALA A 548 -10.71 21.21 37.07
C ALA A 548 -10.27 20.67 35.69
N TYR A 549 -11.12 19.89 35.01
CA TYR A 549 -10.87 19.43 33.65
C TYR A 549 -10.78 20.60 32.65
N GLU A 550 -11.69 21.58 32.69
CA GLU A 550 -11.67 22.74 31.80
C GLU A 550 -10.41 23.58 32.01
N ILE A 551 -10.02 23.81 33.27
CA ILE A 551 -8.76 24.48 33.60
C ILE A 551 -7.59 23.68 33.02
N PHE A 552 -7.56 22.36 33.22
CA PHE A 552 -6.51 21.50 32.68
C PHE A 552 -6.46 21.53 31.15
N SER A 553 -7.60 21.44 30.46
CA SER A 553 -7.70 21.52 29.00
C SER A 553 -7.14 22.84 28.49
N TYR A 554 -7.57 23.97 29.08
CA TYR A 554 -7.08 25.28 28.71
C TYR A 554 -5.55 25.43 28.90
N GLU A 555 -5.03 25.03 30.07
CA GLU A 555 -3.60 25.12 30.35
C GLU A 555 -2.78 24.25 29.38
N THR A 556 -3.24 23.03 29.11
CA THR A 556 -2.56 22.12 28.17
C THR A 556 -2.57 22.64 26.74
N ASP A 557 -3.67 23.19 26.25
CA ASP A 557 -3.75 23.76 24.91
C ASP A 557 -2.80 24.96 24.75
N VAL A 558 -2.62 25.77 25.80
CA VAL A 558 -1.65 26.89 25.81
C VAL A 558 -0.20 26.38 25.87
N LEU A 559 0.10 25.47 26.79
CA LEU A 559 1.46 24.94 27.03
C LEU A 559 1.99 24.13 25.84
N PHE A 560 1.12 23.34 25.19
CA PHE A 560 1.53 22.39 24.15
C PHE A 560 1.15 22.83 22.74
N LYS A 561 0.74 24.08 22.54
CA LYS A 561 0.35 24.63 21.22
C LYS A 561 1.35 24.33 20.10
N ASN A 562 2.65 24.34 20.41
CA ASN A 562 3.71 24.08 19.42
C ASN A 562 3.88 22.59 19.07
N VAL A 563 3.39 21.67 19.91
CA VAL A 563 3.48 20.21 19.71
C VAL A 563 2.23 19.66 19.02
N ILE A 564 1.05 20.23 19.33
CA ILE A 564 -0.26 19.78 18.80
C ILE A 564 -0.41 20.10 17.30
N GLY A 565 0.33 21.08 16.77
CA GLY A 565 0.33 21.41 15.34
C GLY A 565 -1.03 21.90 14.86
N ALA A 566 -1.69 21.13 13.99
CA ALA A 566 -3.00 21.45 13.40
C ALA A 566 -4.19 20.77 14.12
N ALA A 567 -3.95 20.00 15.18
CA ALA A 567 -5.03 19.44 15.97
C ALA A 567 -5.67 20.50 16.89
N ASP A 568 -6.99 20.40 17.10
CA ASP A 568 -7.77 21.44 17.78
C ASP A 568 -7.52 21.49 19.30
N SER A 569 -7.31 20.33 19.94
CA SER A 569 -7.03 20.25 21.38
C SER A 569 -6.34 18.93 21.77
N LEU A 570 -5.60 18.94 22.88
CA LEU A 570 -4.92 17.74 23.42
C LEU A 570 -5.87 16.82 24.20
N THR A 571 -6.95 17.39 24.72
CA THR A 571 -8.01 16.68 25.45
C THR A 571 -9.33 16.77 24.70
N ARG A 572 -9.99 15.63 24.51
CA ARG A 572 -11.29 15.52 23.86
C ARG A 572 -12.14 14.49 24.59
N LEU A 573 -13.24 14.95 25.17
CA LEU A 573 -14.20 14.07 25.83
C LEU A 573 -15.32 13.66 24.88
N ASP A 574 -15.50 12.35 24.67
CA ASP A 574 -16.65 11.84 23.94
C ASP A 574 -17.92 11.93 24.80
N ARG A 575 -19.00 12.44 24.21
CA ARG A 575 -20.27 12.68 24.92
C ARG A 575 -20.84 11.40 25.51
N LYS A 576 -20.70 10.24 24.85
CA LYS A 576 -21.24 8.98 25.36
C LYS A 576 -20.44 8.50 26.56
N GLN A 577 -19.11 8.55 26.48
CA GLN A 577 -18.23 8.16 27.58
C GLN A 577 -18.47 9.00 28.85
N ILE A 578 -18.68 10.31 28.71
CA ILE A 578 -19.05 11.19 29.83
C ILE A 578 -20.35 10.70 30.49
N ILE A 579 -21.38 10.42 29.71
CA ILE A 579 -22.68 10.00 30.25
C ILE A 579 -22.55 8.68 31.02
N TYR A 580 -21.80 7.71 30.49
CA TYR A 580 -21.55 6.45 31.19
C TYR A 580 -20.77 6.65 32.49
N LEU A 581 -19.75 7.52 32.50
CA LEU A 581 -18.99 7.84 33.70
C LEU A 581 -19.86 8.49 34.78
N ILE A 582 -20.62 9.53 34.40
CA ILE A 582 -21.54 10.23 35.31
C ILE A 582 -22.59 9.26 35.87
N ALA A 583 -23.20 8.44 35.01
CA ALA A 583 -24.18 7.43 35.43
C ALA A 583 -23.56 6.42 36.41
N GLY A 584 -22.33 5.98 36.15
CA GLY A 584 -21.58 5.10 37.05
C GLY A 584 -21.34 5.75 38.42
N LEU A 585 -20.91 7.01 38.45
CA LEU A 585 -20.65 7.75 39.70
C LEU A 585 -21.92 8.00 40.51
N TYR A 586 -23.05 8.34 39.87
CA TYR A 586 -24.34 8.43 40.56
C TYR A 586 -24.82 7.06 41.05
N GLY A 587 -24.56 5.99 40.30
CA GLY A 587 -24.89 4.62 40.69
C GLY A 587 -24.13 4.18 41.94
N THR A 588 -22.81 4.39 41.99
CA THR A 588 -22.00 4.06 43.18
C THR A 588 -22.38 4.92 44.39
N ALA A 589 -22.63 6.21 44.18
CA ALA A 589 -23.10 7.12 45.21
C ALA A 589 -24.45 6.70 45.80
N SER A 590 -25.40 6.34 44.93
CA SER A 590 -26.73 5.90 45.33
C SER A 590 -26.67 4.62 46.15
N LEU A 591 -25.85 3.66 45.73
CA LEU A 591 -25.63 2.41 46.46
C LEU A 591 -24.99 2.66 47.84
N ALA A 592 -23.92 3.48 47.89
CA ALA A 592 -23.25 3.84 49.14
C ALA A 592 -24.22 4.51 50.12
N SER A 593 -24.99 5.49 49.63
CA SER A 593 -25.92 6.22 50.49
C SER A 593 -27.07 5.36 51.00
N LEU A 594 -27.60 4.44 50.18
CA LEU A 594 -28.65 3.52 50.63
C LEU A 594 -28.14 2.57 51.70
N ILE A 595 -26.92 2.03 51.56
CA ILE A 595 -26.30 1.16 52.57
C ILE A 595 -26.09 1.91 53.88
N ALA A 596 -25.58 3.15 53.84
CA ALA A 596 -25.43 3.97 55.04
C ALA A 596 -26.79 4.35 55.67
N ALA A 597 -27.82 4.61 54.86
CA ALA A 597 -29.13 5.00 55.35
C ALA A 597 -29.86 3.88 56.12
N VAL A 598 -29.48 2.60 55.93
CA VAL A 598 -29.95 1.50 56.79
C VAL A 598 -29.55 1.73 58.27
N ALA A 599 -28.49 2.49 58.56
CA ALA A 599 -28.14 2.83 59.94
C ALA A 599 -29.22 3.70 60.62
N VAL A 600 -30.02 4.45 59.87
CA VAL A 600 -31.12 5.29 60.41
C VAL A 600 -32.24 4.44 60.99
N THR A 601 -32.54 3.28 60.39
CA THR A 601 -33.63 2.41 60.86
C THR A 601 -33.29 1.67 62.15
N ARG A 602 -32.01 1.64 62.54
CA ARG A 602 -31.53 1.03 63.78
C ARG A 602 -31.53 1.98 64.99
N ILE A 603 -31.97 3.23 64.82
CA ILE A 603 -32.04 4.22 65.91
C ILE A 603 -33.37 4.01 66.66
N GLU A 604 -33.31 3.60 67.92
CA GLU A 604 -34.50 3.49 68.79
C GLU A 604 -34.87 4.87 69.38
N PRO A 605 -36.10 5.38 69.17
CA PRO A 605 -36.52 6.69 69.67
C PRO A 605 -36.60 6.76 71.21
N GLY A 606 -36.88 5.62 71.86
CA GLY A 606 -37.14 5.56 73.30
C GLY A 606 -35.88 5.63 74.18
N GLU A 607 -34.70 5.38 73.61
CA GLU A 607 -33.42 5.37 74.33
C GLU A 607 -33.00 6.80 74.76
N TYR A 608 -33.41 7.82 73.99
CA TYR A 608 -32.94 9.20 74.11
C TYR A 608 -33.87 10.16 74.85
N ILE A 609 -35.06 9.70 75.24
CA ILE A 609 -35.97 10.48 76.10
C ILE A 609 -35.50 10.42 77.57
N ARG A 610 -34.55 9.53 77.89
CA ARG A 610 -34.05 9.28 79.26
C ARG A 610 -32.68 9.90 79.56
N GLU A 611 -31.99 10.44 78.56
CA GLU A 611 -30.78 11.27 78.69
C GLU A 611 -31.13 12.73 78.49
#